data_AF-A0A917HYH8-F1
#
_entry.id   AF-A0A917HYH8-F1
#
_cell.length_a   1.000
_cell.length_b   1.000
_cell.length_c   1.000
_cell.angle_alpha   90.00
_cell.angle_beta   90.00
_cell.angle_gamma   90.00
#
_symmetry.space_group_name_H-M   'P 1'
#
loop_
_entity.id
_entity.type
_entity.pdbx_description
1 polymer ?
#
loop_
_entity_poly.entity_id
_entity_poly.type
_entity_poly.pdbx_seq_one_letter_code
_entity_poly.pdbx_strand_id
1 'polypeptide(L)'
;MKKGYFNKAILLFELFRKHRINDDDLAKAESKSAYLDEKVEEFRLLISMGKDVFAGRYHMNKWNMSIIAATIAYVISPLDAIPDMIPLMGWMDDATIVAYAVSKLTDEIKKYKALTQVNLGT
;
A
#
# COMPACT_ATOMS: atom_id res chain seq x y z
N MET A 1 -2.91 19.32 24.78
CA MET A 1 -3.68 19.13 23.53
C MET A 1 -4.10 20.49 22.97
N LYS A 2 -3.68 20.83 21.74
CA LYS A 2 -4.02 22.10 21.08
C LYS A 2 -5.51 22.07 20.68
N LYS A 3 -6.36 22.82 21.42
CA LYS A 3 -7.84 22.89 21.25
C LYS A 3 -8.31 23.16 19.80
N GLY A 4 -7.47 23.69 18.91
CA GLY A 4 -7.82 24.01 17.52
C GLY A 4 -8.06 22.81 16.59
N TYR A 5 -7.39 21.67 16.79
CA TYR A 5 -7.56 20.50 15.92
C TYR A 5 -8.90 19.79 16.13
N PHE A 6 -9.34 19.70 17.38
CA PHE A 6 -10.61 19.09 17.75
C PHE A 6 -11.80 19.87 17.17
N ASN A 7 -11.75 21.20 17.21
CA ASN A 7 -12.78 22.05 16.63
C ASN A 7 -12.87 21.92 15.11
N LYS A 8 -11.73 21.75 14.41
CA LYS A 8 -11.72 21.46 12.96
C LYS A 8 -12.33 20.10 12.65
N ALA A 9 -12.03 19.07 13.45
CA ALA A 9 -12.59 17.73 13.28
C ALA A 9 -14.12 17.74 13.47
N ILE A 10 -14.62 18.45 14.47
CA ILE A 10 -16.07 18.63 14.70
C ILE A 10 -16.72 19.35 13.51
N LEU A 11 -16.12 20.43 13.01
CA LEU A 11 -16.63 21.17 11.86
C LEU A 11 -16.67 20.32 10.59
N LEU A 12 -15.59 19.56 10.32
CA LEU A 12 -15.53 18.60 9.22
C LEU A 12 -16.61 17.52 9.35
N PHE A 13 -16.81 16.98 10.55
CA PHE A 13 -17.87 16.02 10.82
C PHE A 13 -19.27 16.60 10.59
N GLU A 14 -19.51 17.85 11.01
CA GLU A 14 -20.78 18.52 10.75
C GLU A 14 -21.04 18.79 9.26
N LEU A 15 -20.00 19.16 8.50
CA LEU A 15 -20.07 19.30 7.04
C LEU A 15 -20.38 17.95 6.36
N PHE A 16 -19.67 16.89 6.75
CA PHE A 16 -19.91 15.53 6.23
C PHE A 16 -21.32 15.03 6.56
N ARG A 17 -21.80 15.22 7.78
CA ARG A 17 -23.15 14.82 8.19
C ARG A 17 -24.24 15.52 7.38
N LYS A 18 -24.00 16.75 6.94
CA LYS A 18 -24.94 17.53 6.12
C LYS A 18 -24.92 17.08 4.65
N HIS A 19 -23.86 16.42 4.21
CA HIS A 19 -23.76 15.80 2.89
C HIS A 19 -24.58 14.51 2.88
N ARG A 20 -25.59 14.42 2.01
CA ARG A 20 -26.32 13.16 1.79
C ARG A 20 -25.52 12.32 0.80
N ILE A 21 -25.02 11.18 1.26
CA ILE A 21 -24.38 10.17 0.40
C ILE A 21 -25.35 9.84 -0.74
N ASN A 22 -24.88 9.95 -1.98
CA ASN A 22 -25.63 9.60 -3.18
C ASN A 22 -24.97 8.41 -3.91
N ASP A 23 -25.60 7.93 -4.98
CA ASP A 23 -25.12 6.77 -5.73
C ASP A 23 -23.73 6.99 -6.37
N ASP A 24 -23.40 8.23 -6.76
CA ASP A 24 -22.07 8.58 -7.29
C ASP A 24 -20.97 8.47 -6.22
N ASP A 25 -21.29 8.84 -4.97
CA ASP A 25 -20.37 8.71 -3.84
C ASP A 25 -20.11 7.24 -3.50
N LEU A 26 -21.14 6.40 -3.62
CA LEU A 26 -21.01 4.94 -3.44
C LEU A 26 -20.16 4.31 -4.56
N ALA A 27 -20.41 4.66 -5.82
CA ALA A 27 -19.61 4.19 -6.95
C ALA A 27 -18.13 4.59 -6.83
N LYS A 28 -17.84 5.80 -6.36
CA LYS A 28 -16.47 6.25 -6.05
C LYS A 28 -15.85 5.46 -4.89
N ALA A 29 -16.62 5.15 -3.87
CA ALA A 29 -16.14 4.34 -2.75
C ALA A 29 -15.80 2.91 -3.20
N GLU A 30 -16.66 2.27 -4.01
CA GLU A 30 -16.43 0.94 -4.55
C GLU A 30 -15.18 0.87 -5.44
N SER A 31 -15.05 1.80 -6.39
CA SER A 31 -13.87 1.87 -7.26
C SER A 31 -12.57 2.11 -6.48
N LYS A 32 -12.61 2.95 -5.43
CA LYS A 32 -11.45 3.16 -4.55
C LYS A 32 -11.13 1.91 -3.73
N SER A 33 -12.14 1.19 -3.25
CA SER A 33 -11.95 -0.10 -2.54
C SER A 33 -11.26 -1.12 -3.44
N ALA A 34 -11.76 -1.29 -4.67
CA ALA A 34 -11.18 -2.24 -5.63
C ALA A 34 -9.71 -1.90 -5.96
N TYR A 35 -9.39 -0.62 -6.12
CA TYR A 35 -8.01 -0.17 -6.31
C TYR A 35 -7.12 -0.52 -5.09
N LEU A 36 -7.62 -0.32 -3.87
CA LEU A 36 -6.87 -0.67 -2.67
C LEU A 36 -6.65 -2.19 -2.56
N ASP A 37 -7.65 -3.00 -2.89
CA ASP A 37 -7.53 -4.46 -2.90
C ASP A 37 -6.43 -4.92 -3.87
N GLU A 38 -6.37 -4.34 -5.08
CA GLU A 38 -5.28 -4.60 -6.03
C GLU A 38 -3.90 -4.27 -5.43
N LYS A 39 -3.78 -3.12 -4.75
CA LYS A 39 -2.52 -2.72 -4.10
C LYS A 39 -2.14 -3.59 -2.91
N VAL A 40 -3.11 -4.11 -2.18
CA VAL A 40 -2.87 -5.10 -1.14
C VAL A 40 -2.29 -6.39 -1.74
N GLU A 41 -2.84 -6.87 -2.86
CA GLU A 41 -2.31 -8.07 -3.54
C GLU A 41 -0.88 -7.85 -4.07
N GLU A 42 -0.62 -6.70 -4.68
CA GLU A 42 0.71 -6.29 -5.10
C GLU A 42 1.71 -6.27 -3.93
N PHE A 43 1.32 -5.71 -2.78
CA PHE A 43 2.16 -5.68 -1.60
C PHE A 43 2.41 -7.09 -1.02
N ARG A 44 1.39 -7.94 -0.96
CA ARG A 44 1.52 -9.35 -0.55
C ARG A 44 2.53 -10.10 -1.41
N LEU A 45 2.54 -9.84 -2.73
CA LEU A 45 3.53 -10.41 -3.63
C LEU A 45 4.95 -9.94 -3.28
N LEU A 46 5.16 -8.64 -3.05
CA LEU A 46 6.48 -8.11 -2.65
C LEU A 46 6.97 -8.73 -1.34
N ILE A 47 6.08 -8.95 -0.37
CA ILE A 47 6.42 -9.66 0.88
C ILE A 47 6.86 -11.09 0.58
N SER A 48 6.13 -11.83 -0.26
CA SER A 48 6.49 -13.21 -0.63
C SER A 48 7.84 -13.28 -1.33
N MET A 49 8.08 -12.36 -2.28
CA MET A 49 9.39 -12.20 -2.94
C MET A 49 10.49 -11.92 -1.92
N GLY A 50 10.27 -10.97 -1.00
CA GLY A 50 11.22 -10.65 0.05
C GLY A 50 11.54 -11.86 0.93
N LYS A 51 10.52 -12.60 1.37
CA LYS A 51 10.69 -13.84 2.15
C LYS A 51 11.53 -14.88 1.41
N ASP A 52 11.30 -15.07 0.11
CA ASP A 52 12.05 -16.02 -0.70
C ASP A 52 13.49 -15.57 -0.95
N VAL A 53 13.74 -14.27 -1.08
CA VAL A 53 15.09 -13.71 -1.14
C VAL A 53 15.84 -13.95 0.17
N PHE A 54 15.22 -13.62 1.31
CA PHE A 54 15.85 -13.82 2.63
C PHE A 54 16.07 -15.31 2.96
N ALA A 55 15.20 -16.19 2.46
CA ALA A 55 15.36 -17.63 2.59
C ALA A 55 16.36 -18.24 1.58
N GLY A 56 16.93 -17.44 0.67
CA GLY A 56 17.82 -17.92 -0.39
C GLY A 56 17.13 -18.75 -1.48
N ARG A 57 15.80 -18.78 -1.52
CA ARG A 57 14.99 -19.49 -2.53
C ARG A 57 14.88 -18.72 -3.84
N TYR A 58 15.03 -17.40 -3.80
CA TYR A 58 15.02 -16.54 -4.98
C TYR A 58 16.22 -15.60 -4.98
N HIS A 59 16.90 -15.48 -6.12
CA HIS A 59 18.07 -14.62 -6.27
C HIS A 59 17.76 -13.50 -7.25
N MET A 60 18.01 -12.27 -6.81
CA MET A 60 17.88 -11.07 -7.63
C MET A 60 19.09 -10.15 -7.43
N ASN A 61 19.21 -9.11 -8.24
CA ASN A 61 20.27 -8.12 -8.06
C ASN A 61 20.08 -7.36 -6.72
N LYS A 62 21.18 -6.81 -6.18
CA LYS A 62 21.17 -6.10 -4.88
C LYS A 62 20.27 -4.85 -4.90
N TRP A 63 20.11 -4.23 -6.06
CA TRP A 63 19.26 -3.04 -6.23
C TRP A 63 17.77 -3.38 -6.02
N ASN A 64 17.27 -4.39 -6.72
CA ASN A 64 15.89 -4.87 -6.60
C ASN A 64 15.60 -5.38 -5.18
N MET A 65 16.57 -6.06 -4.55
CA MET A 65 16.45 -6.47 -3.15
C MET A 65 16.31 -5.25 -2.21
N SER A 66 17.09 -4.19 -2.44
CA SER A 66 16.99 -2.96 -1.63
C SER A 66 15.64 -2.26 -1.80
N ILE A 67 15.05 -2.27 -3.00
CA ILE A 67 13.71 -1.73 -3.24
C ILE A 67 12.66 -2.49 -2.42
N ILE A 68 12.67 -3.83 -2.48
CA ILE A 68 11.73 -4.66 -1.68
C ILE A 68 11.90 -4.38 -0.19
N ALA A 69 13.15 -4.37 0.30
CA ALA A 69 13.43 -4.11 1.71
C ALA A 69 12.96 -2.72 2.14
N ALA A 70 13.21 -1.68 1.33
CA ALA A 70 12.78 -0.31 1.59
C ALA A 70 11.26 -0.17 1.60
N THR A 71 10.56 -0.76 0.61
CA THR A 71 9.09 -0.74 0.54
C THR A 71 8.47 -1.45 1.74
N ILE A 72 8.97 -2.63 2.12
CA ILE A 72 8.46 -3.35 3.30
C ILE A 72 8.75 -2.57 4.58
N ALA A 73 9.95 -2.03 4.74
CA ALA A 73 10.32 -1.23 5.91
C ALA A 73 9.44 0.02 6.05
N TYR A 74 9.17 0.71 4.94
CA TYR A 74 8.31 1.88 4.91
C TYR A 74 6.88 1.54 5.35
N VAL A 75 6.28 0.46 4.83
CA VAL A 75 4.91 0.05 5.18
C VAL A 75 4.81 -0.51 6.61
N ILE A 76 5.84 -1.18 7.12
CA ILE A 76 5.82 -1.80 8.47
C ILE A 76 6.19 -0.80 9.58
N SER A 77 7.06 0.17 9.30
CA SER A 77 7.57 1.09 10.32
C SER A 77 6.90 2.46 10.22
N PRO A 78 5.80 2.71 10.96
CA PRO A 78 5.17 4.03 11.06
C PRO A 78 5.99 5.04 11.90
N LEU A 79 7.31 4.84 12.05
CA LEU A 79 8.18 5.67 12.89
C LEU A 79 8.70 6.94 12.20
N ASP A 80 8.53 7.11 10.88
CA ASP A 80 8.79 8.39 10.21
C ASP A 80 7.51 9.17 9.87
N ALA A 81 6.36 8.68 10.36
CA ALA A 81 5.05 9.31 10.19
C ALA A 81 4.55 9.91 11.53
N ILE A 82 5.25 10.94 12.03
CA ILE A 82 4.80 11.78 13.14
C ILE A 82 4.49 13.18 12.56
N PRO A 83 3.41 13.87 12.95
CA PRO A 83 2.03 13.47 13.24
C PRO A 83 1.03 14.51 12.68
N ASP A 84 -0.28 14.27 12.75
CA ASP A 84 -1.35 15.23 12.39
C ASP A 84 -1.39 15.67 10.91
N MET A 85 -2.22 15.04 10.07
CA MET A 85 -3.12 15.70 9.08
C MET A 85 -4.02 14.65 8.41
N ILE A 86 -5.32 14.65 8.78
CA ILE A 86 -6.43 14.01 8.05
C ILE A 86 -6.56 12.47 8.26
N PRO A 87 -7.59 11.99 8.99
CA PRO A 87 -7.92 10.57 9.19
C PRO A 87 -8.18 9.72 7.92
N LEU A 88 -8.02 10.28 6.72
CA LEU A 88 -8.37 9.68 5.43
C LEU A 88 -7.23 9.75 4.39
N MET A 89 -6.07 10.33 4.72
CA MET A 89 -4.99 10.61 3.76
C MET A 89 -3.78 9.66 3.86
N GLY A 90 -3.65 8.88 4.93
CA GLY A 90 -2.47 8.02 5.15
C GLY A 90 -2.31 6.88 4.14
N TRP A 91 -3.41 6.33 3.60
CA TRP A 91 -3.34 5.15 2.71
C TRP A 91 -2.84 5.45 1.30
N MET A 92 -2.88 6.72 0.88
CA MET A 92 -2.49 7.09 -0.49
C MET A 92 -0.96 7.10 -0.65
N ASP A 93 -0.23 7.47 0.39
CA ASP A 93 1.24 7.52 0.36
C ASP A 93 1.83 6.10 0.32
N ASP A 94 1.31 5.19 1.16
CA ASP A 94 1.69 3.77 1.17
C ASP A 94 1.38 3.09 -0.17
N ALA A 95 0.17 3.29 -0.72
CA ALA A 95 -0.22 2.71 -2.01
C ALA A 95 0.65 3.22 -3.16
N THR A 96 1.07 4.48 -3.12
CA THR A 96 1.96 5.08 -4.12
C THR A 96 3.34 4.44 -4.07
N ILE A 97 3.87 4.20 -2.87
CA ILE A 97 5.19 3.57 -2.68
C ILE A 97 5.17 2.10 -3.12
N VAL A 98 4.10 1.36 -2.81
CA VAL A 98 3.91 0.00 -3.32
C VAL A 98 3.82 -0.01 -4.84
N ALA A 99 2.99 0.86 -5.44
CA ALA A 99 2.85 0.94 -6.89
C ALA A 99 4.17 1.30 -7.58
N TYR A 100 4.95 2.21 -7.00
CA TYR A 100 6.28 2.56 -7.50
C TYR A 100 7.25 1.37 -7.45
N ALA A 101 7.26 0.64 -6.34
CA ALA A 101 8.10 -0.55 -6.17
C ALA A 101 7.74 -1.63 -7.19
N VAL A 102 6.44 -1.92 -7.36
CA VAL A 102 5.95 -2.86 -8.37
C VAL A 102 6.36 -2.43 -9.78
N SER A 103 6.20 -1.15 -10.11
CA SER A 103 6.61 -0.59 -11.41
C SER A 103 8.10 -0.83 -11.67
N LYS A 104 8.97 -0.52 -10.70
CA LYS A 104 10.41 -0.75 -10.80
C LYS A 104 10.80 -2.22 -10.85
N LEU A 105 10.03 -3.09 -10.21
CA LEU A 105 10.29 -4.53 -10.12
C LEU A 105 9.51 -5.35 -11.16
N THR A 106 8.82 -4.71 -12.12
CA THR A 106 7.93 -5.40 -13.07
C THR A 106 8.56 -6.64 -13.72
N ASP A 107 9.79 -6.51 -14.22
CA ASP A 107 10.48 -7.63 -14.87
C ASP A 107 10.92 -8.71 -13.88
N GLU A 108 11.30 -8.31 -12.68
CA GLU A 108 11.69 -9.22 -11.60
C GLU A 108 10.48 -10.00 -11.07
N ILE A 109 9.34 -9.32 -10.93
CA ILE A 109 8.04 -9.90 -10.57
C ILE A 109 7.63 -10.95 -11.61
N LYS A 110 7.77 -10.65 -12.90
CA LYS A 110 7.46 -11.62 -13.97
C LYS A 110 8.31 -12.87 -13.85
N LYS A 111 9.62 -12.73 -13.63
CA LYS A 111 10.55 -13.86 -13.42
C LYS A 111 10.17 -14.67 -12.18
N TYR A 112 9.93 -13.98 -11.07
CA TYR A 112 9.55 -14.61 -9.81
C TYR A 112 8.24 -15.40 -9.95
N LYS A 113 7.20 -14.80 -10.55
CA LYS A 113 5.92 -15.47 -10.81
C LYS A 113 6.10 -16.68 -11.72
N ALA A 114 6.89 -16.60 -12.78
CA ALA A 114 7.16 -17.74 -13.65
C ALA A 114 7.77 -18.92 -12.88
N LEU A 115 8.70 -18.65 -11.95
CA LEU A 115 9.34 -19.67 -11.13
C LEU A 115 8.41 -20.25 -10.04
N THR A 116 7.60 -19.41 -9.39
CA THR A 116 6.66 -19.87 -8.34
C THR A 116 5.45 -20.60 -8.91
N GLN A 117 4.95 -20.20 -10.08
CA GLN A 117 3.86 -20.90 -10.77
C GLN A 117 4.29 -22.30 -11.25
N VAL A 118 5.57 -22.47 -11.61
CA VAL A 118 6.15 -23.80 -11.89
C VAL A 118 6.24 -24.65 -10.63
N ASN A 119 6.40 -24.05 -9.44
CA ASN A 119 6.53 -24.76 -8.16
C ASN A 119 5.20 -25.10 -7.46
N LEU A 120 4.04 -24.63 -7.98
CA LEU A 120 2.70 -24.97 -7.45
C LEU A 120 2.03 -26.13 -8.21
N GLY A 121 2.74 -26.74 -9.14
CA GLY A 121 2.29 -27.90 -9.93
C GLY A 121 3.19 -29.12 -9.75
N THR A 122 3.31 -29.62 -8.53
CA THR A 122 3.74 -31.01 -8.23
C THR A 122 3.24 -31.42 -6.86
#